data_AF-A0AAT9FP54-F1
#
_entry.id   AF-A0AAT9FP54-F1
#
_cell.length_a   1.000
_cell.length_b   1.000
_cell.length_c   1.000
_cell.angle_alpha   90.00
_cell.angle_beta   90.00
_cell.angle_gamma   90.00
#
_symmetry.space_group_name_H-M   'P 1'
#
loop_
_entity.id
_entity.type
_entity.pdbx_description
1 polymer ?
#
loop_
_entity_poly.entity_id
_entity_poly.type
_entity_poly.pdbx_seq_one_letter_code
_entity_poly.pdbx_strand_id
1 'polypeptide(L)'
;MSQDQTENKNWIETSASFAPTVLGAAAGVFIGDFIHRDSRRPVALTLAAIGACALAPTLVGTVVDLVNGPNSRYGSRRTLRRIRDAGVRPDEFEDLEVDLGDEMFVG
;
A
#
# COMPACT_ATOMS: atom_id res chain seq x y z
N MET A 1 -0.19 -21.22 -33.43
CA MET A 1 0.79 -20.16 -33.81
C MET A 1 0.52 -18.86 -33.05
N SER A 2 0.09 -18.94 -31.78
CA SER A 2 -0.40 -17.80 -30.99
C SER A 2 0.45 -17.50 -29.76
N GLN A 3 1.22 -18.46 -29.25
CA GLN A 3 2.02 -18.34 -28.03
C GLN A 3 3.28 -17.47 -28.24
N ASP A 4 3.88 -17.54 -29.43
CA ASP A 4 5.10 -16.82 -29.82
C ASP A 4 4.90 -15.30 -29.89
N GLN A 5 3.70 -14.85 -30.28
CA GLN A 5 3.38 -13.41 -30.35
C GLN A 5 3.11 -12.77 -28.99
N THR A 6 2.59 -13.54 -28.03
CA THR A 6 2.33 -13.06 -26.67
C THR A 6 3.63 -12.91 -25.90
N GLU A 7 4.56 -13.85 -26.11
CA GLU A 7 5.90 -13.75 -25.57
C GLU A 7 6.59 -12.50 -26.14
N ASN A 8 6.65 -12.32 -27.47
CA ASN A 8 7.27 -11.16 -28.15
C ASN A 8 6.88 -9.79 -27.58
N LYS A 9 5.58 -9.58 -27.35
CA LYS A 9 5.07 -8.32 -26.78
C LYS A 9 5.54 -8.08 -25.35
N ASN A 10 5.67 -9.13 -24.53
CA ASN A 10 6.01 -8.99 -23.12
C ASN A 10 7.44 -8.45 -22.89
N TRP A 11 8.43 -8.87 -23.67
CA TRP A 11 9.81 -8.33 -23.54
C TRP A 11 9.96 -6.93 -24.11
N ILE A 12 9.17 -6.58 -25.13
CA ILE A 12 9.12 -5.22 -25.66
C ILE A 12 8.46 -4.28 -24.65
N GLU A 13 7.33 -4.67 -24.06
CA GLU A 13 6.62 -3.91 -23.02
C GLU A 13 7.47 -3.78 -21.74
N THR A 14 8.12 -4.88 -21.34
CA THR A 14 9.06 -4.89 -20.21
C THR A 14 10.22 -3.92 -20.47
N SER A 15 10.87 -3.99 -21.65
CA SER A 15 11.96 -3.08 -22.01
C SER A 15 11.52 -1.62 -22.12
N ALA A 16 10.32 -1.37 -22.65
CA ALA A 16 9.76 -0.03 -22.78
C ALA A 16 9.43 0.58 -21.40
N SER A 17 9.01 -0.24 -20.43
CA SER A 17 8.71 0.24 -19.07
C SER A 17 9.95 0.68 -18.29
N PHE A 18 11.13 0.16 -18.62
CA PHE A 18 12.40 0.58 -18.03
C PHE A 18 12.99 1.83 -18.70
N ALA A 19 12.53 2.20 -19.89
CA ALA A 19 13.06 3.34 -20.63
C ALA A 19 13.03 4.66 -19.83
N PRO A 20 11.96 5.04 -19.11
CA PRO A 20 11.92 6.26 -18.30
C PRO A 20 12.90 6.21 -17.13
N THR A 21 13.09 5.02 -16.54
CA THR A 21 13.98 4.81 -15.40
C THR A 21 15.45 4.95 -15.82
N VAL A 22 15.82 4.34 -16.94
CA VAL A 22 17.17 4.44 -17.51
C VAL A 22 17.47 5.87 -17.95
N LEU A 23 16.49 6.53 -18.57
CA LEU A 23 16.60 7.93 -18.99
C LEU A 23 16.75 8.88 -17.80
N GLY A 24 15.96 8.69 -16.74
CA GLY A 24 16.07 9.46 -15.50
C GLY A 24 17.40 9.25 -14.79
N ALA A 25 17.90 8.01 -14.73
CA ALA A 25 19.20 7.69 -14.14
C ALA A 25 20.35 8.36 -14.91
N ALA A 26 20.34 8.28 -16.25
CA ALA A 26 21.32 8.94 -17.09
C ALA A 26 21.28 10.47 -16.92
N ALA A 27 20.08 11.06 -16.94
CA ALA A 27 19.90 12.50 -16.73
C ALA A 27 20.44 12.97 -15.36
N GLY A 28 20.20 12.18 -14.31
CA GLY A 28 20.74 12.47 -12.97
C GLY A 28 22.28 12.43 -12.92
N VAL A 29 22.90 11.45 -13.58
CA VAL A 29 24.37 11.35 -13.66
C VAL A 29 24.96 12.53 -14.43
N PHE A 30 24.36 12.92 -15.55
CA PHE A 30 24.81 14.09 -16.33
C PHE A 30 24.72 15.38 -15.52
N ILE A 31 23.61 15.62 -14.83
CA ILE A 31 23.44 16.78 -13.95
C ILE A 31 24.48 16.78 -12.83
N GLY A 32 24.82 15.60 -12.29
CA GLY A 32 25.88 15.44 -11.29
C GLY A 32 27.28 15.78 -11.82
N ASP A 33 27.57 15.47 -13.08
CA ASP A 33 28.89 15.68 -13.69
C ASP A 33 29.15 17.16 -14.02
N PHE A 34 28.10 17.94 -14.32
CA PHE A 34 28.19 19.39 -14.53
C PHE A 34 28.51 20.20 -13.25
N ILE A 35 28.49 19.58 -12.06
CA ILE A 35 28.80 20.27 -10.81
C ILE A 35 30.31 20.51 -10.69
N HIS A 36 30.69 21.79 -10.82
CA HIS A 36 32.06 22.27 -10.64
C HIS A 36 32.63 21.86 -9.27
N ARG A 37 33.93 21.49 -9.23
CA ARG A 37 34.59 20.84 -8.08
C ARG A 37 34.44 21.59 -6.74
N ASP A 38 34.34 22.92 -6.78
CA ASP A 38 34.13 23.77 -5.60
C ASP A 38 32.70 23.79 -5.05
N SER A 39 31.68 23.48 -5.88
CA SER A 39 30.26 23.48 -5.45
C SER A 39 29.73 22.08 -5.14
N ARG A 40 30.59 21.04 -5.22
CA ARG A 40 30.19 19.64 -5.00
C ARG A 40 29.65 19.36 -3.60
N ARG A 41 30.16 20.04 -2.58
CA ARG A 41 29.74 19.82 -1.18
C ARG A 41 28.32 20.30 -0.90
N PRO A 42 27.93 21.57 -1.18
CA PRO A 42 26.58 22.03 -0.92
C PRO A 42 25.54 21.37 -1.84
N VAL A 43 25.86 21.16 -3.13
CA VAL A 43 24.90 20.57 -4.08
C VAL A 43 24.65 19.09 -3.80
N ALA A 44 25.68 18.32 -3.43
CA ALA A 44 25.47 16.93 -3.03
C ALA A 44 24.61 16.81 -1.75
N LEU A 45 24.77 17.75 -0.81
CA LEU A 45 24.03 17.75 0.45
C LEU A 45 22.54 18.06 0.23
N THR A 46 22.22 19.04 -0.61
CA THR A 46 20.83 19.36 -0.96
C THR A 46 20.18 18.27 -1.79
N LEU A 47 20.90 17.67 -2.74
CA LEU A 47 20.39 16.56 -3.54
C LEU A 47 20.15 15.30 -2.70
N ALA A 48 21.04 15.02 -1.75
CA ALA A 48 20.86 13.95 -0.76
C ALA A 48 19.68 14.23 0.17
N ALA A 49 19.49 15.48 0.62
CA ALA A 49 18.35 15.87 1.44
C ALA A 49 17.02 15.73 0.67
N ILE A 50 16.98 16.13 -0.60
CA ILE A 50 15.81 15.95 -1.47
C ILE A 50 15.54 14.46 -1.70
N GLY A 51 16.58 13.65 -1.94
CA GLY A 51 16.45 12.19 -2.06
C GLY A 51 15.90 11.55 -0.78
N ALA A 52 16.38 11.99 0.39
CA ALA A 52 15.88 11.53 1.67
C ALA A 52 14.41 11.94 1.90
N CYS A 53 14.04 13.17 1.54
CA CYS A 53 12.65 13.63 1.59
C CYS A 53 11.74 12.86 0.61
N ALA A 54 12.22 12.52 -0.58
CA ALA A 54 11.46 11.73 -1.55
C ALA A 54 11.20 10.29 -1.07
N LEU A 55 12.07 9.75 -0.22
CA LEU A 55 11.88 8.45 0.44
C LEU A 55 11.00 8.54 1.70
N ALA A 56 10.72 9.74 2.21
CA ALA A 56 9.90 9.90 3.41
C ALA A 56 8.49 9.29 3.31
N PRO A 57 7.69 9.51 2.24
CA PRO A 57 6.32 8.96 2.20
C PRO A 57 6.28 7.43 2.14
N THR A 58 7.26 6.77 1.50
CA THR A 58 7.34 5.31 1.45
C THR A 58 7.73 4.72 2.80
N LEU A 59 8.68 5.35 3.50
CA LEU A 59 9.05 5.00 4.87
C LEU A 59 7.89 5.19 5.84
N VAL A 60 7.17 6.30 5.75
CA VAL A 60 6.00 6.57 6.62
C VAL A 60 4.90 5.53 6.40
N GLY A 61 4.59 5.16 5.15
CA GLY A 61 3.61 4.10 4.88
C GLY A 61 3.98 2.77 5.54
N THR A 62 5.23 2.32 5.39
CA THR A 62 5.68 1.05 6.00
C THR A 62 5.67 1.09 7.54
N VAL A 63 6.04 2.21 8.15
CA VAL A 63 5.99 2.37 9.61
C VAL A 63 4.55 2.45 10.11
N VAL A 64 3.67 3.16 9.40
CA VAL A 64 2.24 3.22 9.72
C VAL A 64 1.61 1.85 9.61
N ASP A 65 1.92 1.08 8.56
CA ASP A 65 1.45 -0.29 8.39
C ASP A 65 2.07 -1.24 9.41
N LEU A 66 3.29 -0.98 9.90
CA LEU A 66 3.88 -1.76 10.98
C LEU A 66 3.20 -1.49 12.34
N VAL A 67 2.85 -0.23 12.62
CA VAL A 67 2.22 0.19 13.89
C VAL A 67 0.71 -0.10 13.90
N ASN A 68 0.03 0.07 12.77
CA ASN A 68 -1.42 -0.12 12.63
C ASN A 68 -1.81 -1.41 11.92
N GLY A 69 -0.82 -2.20 11.47
CA GLY A 69 -1.07 -3.44 10.73
C GLY A 69 -1.71 -4.55 11.56
N PRO A 70 -2.14 -5.64 10.90
CA PRO A 70 -2.90 -6.72 11.52
C PRO A 70 -2.17 -7.45 12.66
N ASN A 71 -0.84 -7.39 12.71
CA ASN A 71 -0.01 -7.92 13.80
C ASN A 71 0.13 -6.96 15.01
N SER A 72 -0.36 -5.72 14.90
CA SER A 72 -0.41 -4.78 16.01
C SER A 72 -1.56 -5.12 16.96
N ARG A 73 -1.27 -5.15 18.27
CA ARG A 73 -2.27 -5.38 19.34
C ARG A 73 -3.50 -4.46 19.24
N TYR A 74 -3.35 -3.28 18.63
CA TYR A 74 -4.45 -2.34 18.40
C TYR A 74 -5.27 -2.67 17.14
N GLY A 75 -4.63 -3.13 16.06
CA GLY A 75 -5.29 -3.52 14.81
C GLY A 75 -6.19 -4.74 14.96
N SER A 76 -5.70 -5.79 15.64
CA SER A 76 -6.47 -7.01 15.90
C SER A 76 -7.74 -6.75 16.73
N ARG A 77 -7.65 -5.87 17.74
CA ARG A 77 -8.81 -5.43 18.55
C ARG A 77 -9.85 -4.66 17.73
N ARG A 78 -9.43 -3.89 16.72
CA ARG A 78 -10.35 -3.14 15.85
C ARG A 78 -11.04 -4.04 14.83
N THR A 79 -10.34 -5.04 14.30
CA THR A 79 -10.94 -6.09 13.45
C THR A 79 -11.94 -6.94 14.24
N LEU A 80 -11.58 -7.40 15.44
CA LEU A 80 -12.49 -8.18 16.30
C LEU A 80 -13.73 -7.37 16.73
N ARG A 81 -13.57 -6.07 17.02
CA ARG A 81 -14.72 -5.18 17.28
C ARG A 81 -15.60 -5.01 16.05
N ARG A 82 -15.04 -4.85 14.85
CA ARG A 82 -15.83 -4.81 13.61
C ARG A 82 -16.59 -6.11 13.38
N ILE A 83 -15.98 -7.27 13.63
CA ILE A 83 -16.66 -8.58 13.47
C ILE A 83 -17.78 -8.71 14.51
N ARG A 84 -17.52 -8.32 15.77
CA ARG A 84 -18.52 -8.34 16.83
C ARG A 84 -19.69 -7.38 16.54
N ASP A 85 -19.39 -6.17 16.09
CA ASP A 85 -20.40 -5.13 15.85
C ASP A 85 -21.10 -5.33 14.48
N ALA A 86 -20.52 -6.12 13.56
CA ALA A 86 -21.16 -6.60 12.33
C ALA A 86 -21.92 -7.92 12.51
N GLY A 87 -21.77 -8.57 13.66
CA GLY A 87 -22.65 -9.64 14.10
C GLY A 87 -24.02 -9.05 14.45
N VAL A 88 -25.06 -9.82 14.11
CA VAL A 88 -26.47 -9.50 14.39
C VAL A 88 -26.62 -9.10 15.85
N ARG A 89 -27.33 -8.00 16.04
CA ARG A 89 -27.53 -7.33 17.32
C ARG A 89 -28.45 -8.21 18.19
N PRO A 90 -28.19 -8.45 19.50
CA PRO A 90 -29.01 -9.34 20.32
C PRO A 90 -30.51 -8.94 20.35
N ASP A 91 -30.77 -7.65 20.17
CA ASP A 91 -32.09 -7.03 20.04
C ASP A 91 -32.85 -7.42 18.77
N GLU A 92 -32.17 -7.87 17.71
CA GLU A 92 -32.83 -8.37 16.48
C GLU A 92 -33.36 -9.81 16.62
N PHE A 93 -33.01 -10.52 17.70
CA PHE A 93 -33.56 -11.85 18.02
C PHE A 93 -34.76 -11.79 18.98
N GLU A 94 -34.96 -10.65 19.66
CA GLU A 94 -36.04 -10.49 20.64
C GLU A 94 -37.42 -10.56 19.96
N ASP A 95 -37.54 -9.98 18.75
CA ASP A 95 -38.76 -10.08 17.92
C ASP A 95 -38.99 -11.50 17.38
N LEU A 96 -37.93 -12.30 17.18
CA LEU A 96 -38.02 -13.67 16.68
C LEU A 96 -38.38 -14.67 17.79
N GLU A 97 -37.98 -14.39 19.04
CA GLU A 97 -38.29 -15.22 20.21
C GLU A 97 -39.75 -15.08 20.65
N VAL A 98 -40.36 -13.90 20.45
CA VAL A 98 -41.78 -13.66 20.70
C VAL A 98 -42.65 -14.42 19.68
N ASP A 99 -42.30 -14.37 18.39
CA ASP A 99 -43.06 -15.05 17.33
C ASP A 99 -42.97 -16.59 17.44
N LEU A 100 -41.81 -17.13 17.86
CA LEU A 100 -41.64 -18.58 18.09
C LEU A 100 -42.31 -19.07 19.38
N GLY A 101 -42.45 -18.20 20.38
CA GLY A 101 -43.15 -18.49 21.64
C GLY A 101 -44.66 -18.61 21.46
N ASP A 102 -45.24 -17.77 20.60
CA ASP A 102 -46.68 -17.78 20.29
C ASP A 102 -47.09 -18.95 19.38
N GLU A 103 -46.22 -19.43 18.48
CA GLU A 103 -46.51 -20.58 17.62
C GLU A 103 -46.41 -21.95 18.36
N MET A 104 -45.65 -22.01 19.46
CA MET A 104 -45.45 -23.24 20.25
C MET A 104 -46.43 -23.40 21.42
N PHE A 105 -47.24 -22.38 21.73
CA PHE A 105 -48.26 -22.42 22.78
C PHE A 105 -49.68 -22.45 22.18
N VAL A 106 -49.93 -23.36 21.23
CA VAL A 106 -51.29 -23.82 20.89
C VAL A 106 -51.44 -25.23 21.43
N GLY A 107 -51.76 -25.31 22.73
CA GLY A 107 -52.21 -26.51 23.43
C GLY A 107 -53.69 -26.39 23.77
#